data_AF-A0AAI9PBX8-F1
#
_entry.id   AF-A0AAI9PBX8-F1
#
_cell.length_a   1.000
_cell.length_b   1.000
_cell.length_c   1.000
_cell.angle_alpha   90.00
_cell.angle_beta   90.00
_cell.angle_gamma   90.00
#
_symmetry.space_group_name_H-M   'P 1'
#
loop_
_entity.id
_entity.type
_entity.pdbx_description
1 polymer ?
#
loop_
_entity_poly.entity_id
_entity_poly.type
_entity_poly.pdbx_seq_one_letter_code
_entity_poly.pdbx_strand_id
1 'polypeptide(L)'
;MHNAEENDNGEMGQVMRAIRKISGSAAHIIVHHARKASPNAGGVNAGVMSMRGASSIHGEADGVISLGTREGQGARYNLTFSARAVETPDEILLNRIGLTLVSAIGEERDKLMHGLLEALEGQEAISSTTLTERFCQYFSVKERQAKNYIKKCVDNGWVTRVATSERTEYVLTDGIAITHLADSSTSAN
;
A
#
# COMPACT_ATOMS: atom_id res chain seq x y z
N MET A 1 27.75 -13.15 10.35
CA MET A 1 26.29 -13.27 10.20
C MET A 1 25.88 -14.21 9.05
N HIS A 2 26.80 -15.07 8.55
CA HIS A 2 26.55 -16.04 7.46
C HIS A 2 27.10 -17.44 7.81
N ASN A 3 26.72 -17.98 8.99
CA ASN A 3 27.16 -19.31 9.42
C ASN A 3 26.00 -20.30 9.67
N ALA A 4 24.75 -19.89 9.41
CA ALA A 4 23.61 -20.81 9.47
C ALA A 4 23.45 -21.49 8.11
N GLU A 5 23.24 -22.81 8.10
CA GLU A 5 22.85 -23.50 6.87
C GLU A 5 21.55 -22.87 6.35
N GLU A 6 21.58 -22.28 5.16
CA GLU A 6 20.38 -21.74 4.48
C GLU A 6 19.26 -22.78 4.26
N ASN A 7 19.47 -24.04 4.67
CA ASN A 7 18.55 -25.16 4.51
C ASN A 7 17.64 -25.43 5.73
N ASP A 8 17.78 -24.68 6.84
CA ASP A 8 16.89 -24.85 7.99
C ASP A 8 15.63 -23.97 7.86
N ASN A 9 14.54 -24.61 7.42
CA ASN A 9 13.22 -23.97 7.29
C ASN A 9 12.66 -23.48 8.64
N GLY A 10 13.04 -24.12 9.75
CA GLY A 10 12.63 -23.77 11.10
C GLY A 10 13.28 -22.47 11.56
N GLU A 11 14.59 -22.37 11.41
CA GLU A 11 15.35 -21.15 11.74
C GLU A 11 14.91 -19.97 10.85
N MET A 12 14.73 -20.19 9.55
CA MET A 12 14.22 -19.14 8.65
C MET A 12 12.84 -18.64 9.07
N GLY A 13 11.95 -19.53 9.51
CA GLY A 13 10.65 -19.12 10.06
C GLY A 13 10.79 -18.28 11.34
N GLN A 14 11.77 -18.57 12.20
CA GLN A 14 12.04 -17.77 13.39
C GLN A 14 12.56 -16.37 13.04
N VAL A 15 13.47 -16.26 12.07
CA VAL A 15 13.98 -14.97 11.57
C VAL A 15 12.84 -14.12 11.02
N MET A 16 11.99 -14.68 10.16
CA MET A 16 10.86 -13.96 9.58
C MET A 16 9.85 -13.49 10.64
N ARG A 17 9.56 -14.32 11.64
CA ARG A 17 8.72 -13.94 12.79
C ARG A 17 9.34 -12.82 13.63
N ALA A 18 10.65 -12.87 13.86
CA ALA A 18 11.35 -11.82 14.57
C ALA A 18 11.29 -10.49 13.81
N ILE A 19 11.54 -10.51 12.50
CA ILE A 19 11.40 -9.33 11.64
C ILE A 19 9.98 -8.79 11.74
N ARG A 20 8.96 -9.63 11.54
CA ARG A 20 7.55 -9.22 11.63
C ARG A 20 7.19 -8.54 12.96
N LYS A 21 7.71 -9.04 14.08
CA LYS A 21 7.52 -8.43 15.41
C LYS A 21 8.17 -7.05 15.53
N ILE A 22 9.35 -6.87 14.94
CA ILE A 22 10.10 -5.60 14.95
C ILE A 22 9.50 -4.60 13.95
N SER A 23 8.87 -5.08 12.88
CA SER A 23 8.39 -4.23 11.79
C SER A 23 7.31 -3.23 12.18
N GLY A 24 6.51 -3.49 13.22
CA GLY A 24 5.48 -2.55 13.69
C GLY A 24 4.54 -2.13 12.56
N SER A 25 4.46 -0.82 12.29
CA SER A 25 3.70 -0.22 11.16
C SER A 25 4.53 0.04 9.90
N ALA A 26 5.84 -0.24 9.91
CA ALA A 26 6.73 0.04 8.79
C ALA A 26 6.76 -1.13 7.78
N ALA A 27 6.72 -0.80 6.48
CA ALA A 27 6.91 -1.78 5.42
C ALA A 27 8.35 -2.31 5.42
N HIS A 28 8.51 -3.63 5.55
CA HIS A 28 9.81 -4.28 5.47
C HIS A 28 9.91 -5.09 4.18
N ILE A 29 10.91 -4.76 3.35
CA ILE A 29 11.21 -5.48 2.13
C ILE A 29 12.39 -6.41 2.40
N ILE A 30 12.16 -7.70 2.19
CA ILE A 30 13.18 -8.74 2.35
C ILE A 30 13.49 -9.30 0.96
N VAL A 31 14.77 -9.23 0.58
CA VAL A 31 15.25 -9.82 -0.68
C VAL A 31 15.73 -11.23 -0.39
N HIS A 32 15.19 -12.20 -1.13
CA HIS A 32 15.54 -13.61 -0.98
C HIS A 32 15.79 -14.23 -2.36
N HIS A 33 16.85 -15.01 -2.50
CA HIS A 33 17.16 -15.69 -3.75
C HIS A 33 16.25 -16.90 -3.99
N ALA A 34 15.80 -17.08 -5.22
CA ALA A 34 15.16 -18.31 -5.65
C ALA A 34 16.18 -19.46 -5.69
N ARG A 35 15.70 -20.70 -5.58
CA ARG A 35 16.53 -21.89 -5.85
C ARG A 35 17.00 -21.84 -7.29
N LYS A 36 18.19 -22.38 -7.55
CA LYS A 36 18.67 -22.59 -8.91
C LYS A 36 17.66 -23.44 -9.68
N ALA A 37 17.18 -22.92 -10.82
CA ALA A 37 16.24 -23.64 -11.65
C ALA A 37 16.82 -24.97 -12.14
N SER A 38 15.94 -25.97 -12.29
CA SER A 38 16.31 -27.20 -13.00
C SER A 38 16.70 -26.85 -14.44
N PRO A 39 17.73 -27.50 -15.02
CA PRO A 39 18.13 -27.28 -16.42
C PRO A 39 16.98 -27.45 -17.42
N ASN A 40 15.94 -28.21 -17.06
CA ASN A 40 14.79 -28.50 -17.92
C ASN A 40 13.56 -27.61 -17.63
N ALA A 41 13.68 -26.61 -16.75
CA ALA A 41 12.55 -25.79 -16.31
C ALA A 41 12.16 -24.68 -17.31
N GLY A 42 12.81 -24.58 -18.47
CA GLY A 42 12.40 -23.72 -19.59
C GLY A 42 12.25 -22.23 -19.28
N GLY A 43 13.04 -21.70 -18.34
CA GLY A 43 12.96 -20.29 -17.95
C GLY A 43 11.62 -19.88 -17.32
N VAL A 44 10.87 -20.80 -16.73
CA VAL A 44 9.59 -20.50 -16.08
C VAL A 44 9.80 -19.95 -14.67
N ASN A 45 9.20 -18.81 -14.39
CA ASN A 45 9.14 -18.23 -13.04
C ASN A 45 8.13 -19.02 -12.20
N ALA A 46 8.62 -19.90 -11.32
CA ALA A 46 7.79 -20.69 -10.42
C ALA A 46 7.26 -19.90 -9.19
N GLY A 47 7.42 -18.57 -9.19
CA GLY A 47 6.90 -17.69 -8.15
C GLY A 47 7.43 -18.07 -6.76
N VAL A 48 6.54 -18.01 -5.77
CA VAL A 48 6.84 -18.39 -4.37
C VAL A 48 7.40 -19.81 -4.25
N MET A 49 6.96 -20.73 -5.11
CA MET A 49 7.39 -22.14 -5.04
C MET A 49 8.87 -22.32 -5.39
N SER A 50 9.48 -21.34 -6.06
CA SER A 50 10.92 -21.33 -6.34
C SER A 50 11.76 -20.99 -5.12
N MET A 51 11.18 -20.45 -4.04
CA MET A 51 11.92 -19.99 -2.86
C MET A 51 12.41 -21.18 -2.01
N ARG A 52 13.61 -21.04 -1.44
CA ARG A 52 14.04 -21.94 -0.36
C ARG A 52 13.28 -21.56 0.92
N GLY A 53 12.83 -22.55 1.70
CA GLY A 53 11.92 -22.30 2.83
C GLY A 53 10.61 -21.62 2.45
N ALA A 54 10.13 -21.79 1.20
CA ALA A 54 8.96 -21.11 0.65
C ALA A 54 7.76 -21.10 1.61
N SER A 55 7.43 -22.25 2.23
CA SER A 55 6.33 -22.36 3.18
C SER A 55 6.53 -21.53 4.45
N SER A 56 7.73 -21.54 5.03
CA SER A 56 8.05 -20.76 6.23
C SER A 56 8.08 -19.25 5.96
N ILE A 57 8.69 -18.84 4.84
CA ILE A 57 8.86 -17.42 4.50
C ILE A 57 7.54 -16.82 4.03
N HIS A 58 6.87 -17.45 3.07
CA HIS A 58 5.52 -17.05 2.64
C HIS A 58 4.52 -17.15 3.78
N GLY A 59 4.74 -18.10 4.69
CA GLY A 59 4.07 -18.27 5.98
C GLY A 59 3.90 -16.98 6.77
N GLU A 60 4.93 -16.15 6.76
CA GLU A 60 5.06 -14.99 7.64
C GLU A 60 5.02 -13.65 6.87
N ALA A 61 5.16 -13.67 5.54
CA ALA A 61 5.07 -12.48 4.69
C ALA A 61 3.61 -12.12 4.35
N ASP A 62 3.32 -10.82 4.24
CA ASP A 62 2.00 -10.34 3.78
C ASP A 62 1.84 -10.50 2.26
N GLY A 63 2.95 -10.46 1.52
CA GLY A 63 3.01 -10.78 0.10
C GLY A 63 4.44 -11.05 -0.37
N VAL A 64 4.55 -11.66 -1.54
CA VAL A 64 5.79 -12.00 -2.23
C VAL A 64 5.69 -11.54 -3.68
N ILE A 65 6.76 -10.92 -4.15
CA ILE A 65 6.96 -10.54 -5.55
C ILE A 65 8.15 -11.36 -6.05
N SER A 66 7.94 -12.20 -7.07
CA SER A 66 9.00 -13.02 -7.66
C SER A 66 9.38 -12.49 -9.03
N LEU A 67 10.67 -12.17 -9.21
CA LEU A 67 11.27 -11.76 -10.47
C LEU A 67 11.99 -12.96 -11.11
N GLY A 68 11.59 -13.29 -12.33
CA GLY A 68 12.18 -14.37 -13.12
C GLY A 68 12.70 -13.88 -14.46
N THR A 69 13.70 -14.57 -14.99
CA THR A 69 14.10 -14.46 -16.40
C THR A 69 13.14 -15.26 -17.26
N ARG A 70 12.77 -14.74 -18.42
CA ARG A 70 11.91 -15.43 -19.38
C ARG A 70 12.67 -15.64 -20.70
N GLU A 71 12.51 -16.83 -21.28
CA GLU A 71 13.03 -17.13 -22.62
C GLU A 71 11.93 -16.86 -23.67
N GLY A 72 12.26 -16.14 -24.75
CA GLY A 72 11.32 -15.81 -25.85
C GLY A 72 11.45 -14.37 -26.39
N GLN A 73 10.80 -14.09 -27.53
CA GLN A 73 10.81 -12.76 -28.15
C GLN A 73 9.86 -11.79 -27.41
N GLY A 74 10.38 -10.66 -26.95
CA GLY A 74 9.61 -9.51 -26.46
C GLY A 74 9.98 -9.05 -25.06
N ALA A 75 9.80 -9.91 -24.05
CA ALA A 75 10.06 -9.59 -22.64
C ALA A 75 11.12 -10.49 -22.01
N ARG A 76 12.14 -9.87 -21.40
CA ARG A 76 13.31 -10.55 -20.82
C ARG A 76 13.06 -11.06 -19.39
N TYR A 77 12.13 -10.42 -18.69
CA TYR A 77 11.79 -10.77 -17.32
C TYR A 77 10.28 -10.78 -17.10
N ASN A 78 9.85 -11.46 -16.06
CA ASN A 78 8.47 -11.44 -15.59
C ASN A 78 8.39 -11.24 -14.07
N LEU A 79 7.31 -10.63 -13.62
CA LEU A 79 6.94 -10.53 -12.21
C LEU A 79 5.68 -11.32 -11.96
N THR A 80 5.71 -12.12 -10.90
CA THR A 80 4.53 -12.82 -10.38
C THR A 80 4.32 -12.43 -8.92
N PHE A 81 3.06 -12.26 -8.53
CA PHE A 81 2.67 -11.83 -7.19
C PHE A 81 1.99 -12.96 -6.44
N SER A 82 2.19 -12.98 -5.12
CA SER A 82 1.40 -13.79 -4.21
C SER A 82 1.16 -12.99 -2.95
N ALA A 83 -0.11 -12.72 -2.63
CA ALA A 83 -0.49 -11.96 -1.45
C ALA A 83 -1.69 -12.63 -0.77
N ARG A 84 -1.84 -12.41 0.53
CA ARG A 84 -2.91 -13.06 1.33
C ARG A 84 -4.18 -12.23 1.44
N ALA A 85 -4.03 -10.91 1.53
CA ALA A 85 -5.10 -10.01 1.90
C ALA A 85 -5.63 -9.17 0.73
N VAL A 86 -5.03 -9.30 -0.46
CA VAL A 86 -5.35 -8.49 -1.64
C VAL A 86 -5.40 -9.36 -2.89
N GLU A 87 -6.18 -8.91 -3.86
CA GLU A 87 -6.14 -9.47 -5.21
C GLU A 87 -4.73 -9.27 -5.79
N THR A 88 -4.16 -10.36 -6.30
CA THR A 88 -2.83 -10.35 -6.89
C THR A 88 -2.93 -9.95 -8.35
N PRO A 89 -2.11 -9.00 -8.84
CA PRO A 89 -2.02 -8.72 -10.26
C PRO A 89 -1.66 -9.97 -11.07
N ASP A 90 -2.12 -10.00 -12.32
CA ASP A 90 -1.65 -10.95 -13.31
C ASP A 90 -0.14 -10.80 -13.56
N GLU A 91 0.45 -11.79 -14.24
CA GLU A 91 1.87 -11.75 -14.63
C GLU A 91 2.22 -10.46 -15.36
N ILE A 92 3.22 -9.73 -14.86
CA ILE A 92 3.71 -8.51 -15.50
C ILE A 92 4.98 -8.82 -16.28
N LEU A 93 4.95 -8.52 -17.58
CA LEU A 93 6.09 -8.69 -18.48
C LEU A 93 6.98 -7.45 -18.48
N LEU A 94 8.29 -7.65 -18.32
CA LEU A 94 9.28 -6.58 -18.23
C LEU A 94 10.34 -6.68 -19.33
N ASN A 95 10.56 -5.55 -20.00
CA ASN A 95 11.57 -5.43 -21.07
C ASN A 95 12.84 -4.68 -20.60
N ARG A 96 12.84 -4.11 -19.38
CA ARG A 96 13.90 -3.24 -18.85
C ARG A 96 14.61 -3.88 -17.65
N ILE A 97 15.82 -3.36 -17.36
CA ILE A 97 16.77 -3.90 -16.37
C ILE A 97 16.47 -3.46 -14.93
N GLY A 98 15.56 -2.49 -14.71
CA GLY A 98 15.28 -1.93 -13.39
C GLY A 98 13.81 -2.00 -13.00
N LEU A 99 13.55 -2.40 -11.74
CA LEU A 99 12.26 -2.27 -11.07
C LEU A 99 12.39 -1.21 -9.99
N THR A 100 11.57 -0.17 -10.06
CA THR A 100 11.47 0.83 -8.99
C THR A 100 10.13 0.63 -8.28
N LEU A 101 10.16 0.28 -7.01
CA LEU A 101 8.98 0.26 -6.16
C LEU A 101 8.85 1.64 -5.52
N VAL A 102 7.85 2.39 -5.96
CA VAL A 102 7.53 3.70 -5.36
C VAL A 102 6.44 3.47 -4.35
N SER A 103 6.72 3.82 -3.10
CA SER A 103 5.70 3.84 -2.07
C SER A 103 4.76 5.01 -2.32
N ALA A 104 3.49 4.74 -2.59
CA ALA A 104 2.47 5.77 -2.77
C ALA A 104 2.05 6.43 -1.44
N ILE A 105 2.78 6.22 -0.33
CA ILE A 105 2.41 6.74 1.01
C ILE A 105 2.31 8.28 1.01
N GLY A 106 3.10 8.98 0.18
CA GLY A 106 2.98 10.43 -0.01
C GLY A 106 1.78 10.82 -0.89
N GLU A 107 1.68 10.22 -2.08
CA GLU A 107 0.60 10.52 -3.02
C GLU A 107 -0.79 10.20 -2.48
N GLU A 108 -0.95 9.10 -1.74
CA GLU A 108 -2.25 8.75 -1.14
C GLU A 108 -2.64 9.75 -0.05
N ARG A 109 -1.69 10.20 0.78
CA ARG A 109 -1.93 11.21 1.82
C ARG A 109 -2.29 12.56 1.19
N ASP A 110 -1.53 13.01 0.20
CA ASP A 110 -1.75 14.30 -0.46
C ASP A 110 -3.06 14.29 -1.25
N LYS A 111 -3.36 13.19 -1.95
CA LYS A 111 -4.64 13.00 -2.64
C LYS A 111 -5.82 12.90 -1.68
N LEU A 112 -5.63 12.28 -0.52
CA LEU A 112 -6.66 12.22 0.53
C LEU A 112 -6.93 13.61 1.12
N MET A 113 -5.88 14.40 1.36
CA MET A 113 -6.01 15.79 1.81
C MET A 113 -6.70 16.65 0.75
N HIS A 114 -6.31 16.53 -0.52
CA HIS A 114 -6.94 17.26 -1.61
C HIS A 114 -8.42 16.92 -1.75
N GLY A 115 -8.77 15.63 -1.72
CA GLY A 115 -10.17 15.18 -1.75
C GLY A 115 -10.96 15.67 -0.54
N LEU A 116 -10.34 15.80 0.64
CA LEU A 116 -10.98 16.39 1.82
C LEU A 116 -11.26 17.88 1.63
N LEU A 117 -10.28 18.66 1.18
CA LEU A 117 -10.42 20.10 0.96
C LEU A 117 -11.44 20.41 -0.15
N GLU A 118 -11.41 19.64 -1.24
CA GLU A 118 -12.41 19.73 -2.31
C GLU A 118 -13.80 19.36 -1.79
N ALA A 119 -13.90 18.32 -0.97
CA ALA A 119 -15.19 17.96 -0.37
C ALA A 119 -15.72 19.01 0.60
N LEU A 120 -14.87 19.81 1.24
CA LEU A 120 -15.29 20.90 2.13
C LEU A 120 -15.70 22.17 1.38
N GLU A 121 -15.23 22.38 0.14
CA GLU A 121 -15.50 23.61 -0.64
C GLU A 121 -15.22 24.91 0.16
N GLY A 122 -14.19 24.90 1.01
CA GLY A 122 -13.83 26.04 1.86
C GLY A 122 -14.70 26.23 3.10
N GLN A 123 -15.63 25.31 3.41
CA GLN A 123 -16.38 25.30 4.66
C GLN A 123 -15.56 24.67 5.79
N GLU A 124 -15.77 25.15 7.02
CA GLU A 124 -15.10 24.59 8.21
C GLU A 124 -15.76 23.30 8.71
N ALA A 125 -17.01 23.03 8.30
CA ALA A 125 -17.77 21.86 8.74
C ALA A 125 -18.58 21.27 7.59
N ILE A 126 -18.72 19.94 7.59
CA ILE A 126 -19.53 19.20 6.61
C ILE A 126 -20.27 18.03 7.24
N SER A 127 -21.50 17.78 6.79
CA SER A 127 -22.29 16.65 7.27
C SER A 127 -21.67 15.31 6.86
N SER A 128 -21.84 14.28 7.70
CA SER A 128 -21.34 12.93 7.39
C SER A 128 -21.89 12.36 6.08
N THR A 129 -23.15 12.65 5.76
CA THR A 129 -23.81 12.17 4.54
C THR A 129 -23.17 12.81 3.32
N THR A 130 -23.09 14.15 3.31
CA THR A 130 -22.51 14.93 2.21
C THR A 130 -21.03 14.60 2.01
N LEU A 131 -20.25 14.48 3.09
CA LEU A 131 -18.83 14.11 2.99
C LEU A 131 -18.66 12.72 2.37
N THR A 132 -19.50 11.75 2.75
CA THR A 132 -19.46 10.40 2.19
C THR A 132 -19.81 10.40 0.70
N GLU A 133 -20.84 11.14 0.30
CA GLU A 133 -21.24 11.29 -1.10
C GLU A 133 -20.12 11.92 -1.95
N ARG A 134 -19.51 13.01 -1.47
CA ARG A 134 -18.40 13.69 -2.14
C ARG A 134 -17.17 12.79 -2.26
N PHE A 135 -16.84 12.01 -1.23
CA PHE A 135 -15.74 11.05 -1.29
C PHE A 135 -16.02 9.89 -2.26
N CYS A 136 -17.25 9.38 -2.31
CA CYS A 136 -17.63 8.36 -3.31
C CYS A 136 -17.39 8.88 -4.73
N GLN A 137 -17.78 10.13 -5.00
CA GLN A 137 -17.59 10.78 -6.30
C GLN A 137 -16.11 11.02 -6.61
N TYR A 138 -15.40 11.73 -5.74
CA TYR A 138 -14.01 12.13 -5.96
C TYR A 138 -13.07 10.93 -6.15
N PHE A 139 -13.18 9.92 -5.30
CA PHE A 139 -12.32 8.73 -5.39
C PHE A 139 -12.87 7.63 -6.31
N SER A 140 -14.08 7.80 -6.86
CA SER A 140 -14.78 6.76 -7.62
C SER A 140 -14.90 5.43 -6.85
N VAL A 141 -15.28 5.50 -5.58
CA VAL A 141 -15.39 4.35 -4.67
C VAL A 141 -16.79 4.20 -4.08
N LYS A 142 -17.10 3.00 -3.56
CA LYS A 142 -18.34 2.74 -2.83
C LYS A 142 -18.28 3.28 -1.40
N GLU A 143 -19.47 3.48 -0.81
CA GLU A 143 -19.67 4.06 0.52
C GLU A 143 -18.78 3.48 1.62
N ARG A 144 -18.61 2.14 1.65
CA ARG A 144 -17.73 1.46 2.62
C ARG A 144 -16.29 1.98 2.55
N GLN A 145 -15.77 2.17 1.35
CA GLN A 145 -14.41 2.64 1.15
C GLN A 145 -14.29 4.15 1.41
N ALA A 146 -15.31 4.94 1.03
CA ALA A 146 -15.38 6.36 1.37
C ALA A 146 -15.34 6.56 2.90
N LYS A 147 -16.09 5.78 3.67
CA LYS A 147 -16.06 5.82 5.15
C LYS A 147 -14.68 5.46 5.72
N ASN A 148 -13.95 4.53 5.10
CA ASN A 148 -12.58 4.22 5.49
C ASN A 148 -11.64 5.42 5.27
N TYR A 149 -11.77 6.11 4.14
CA TYR A 149 -11.00 7.33 3.85
C TYR A 149 -11.33 8.46 4.81
N ILE A 150 -12.61 8.69 5.13
CA ILE A 150 -13.02 9.68 6.13
C ILE A 150 -12.43 9.34 7.50
N LYS A 151 -12.44 8.05 7.89
CA LYS A 151 -11.77 7.61 9.12
C LYS A 151 -10.28 7.94 9.10
N LYS A 152 -9.57 7.70 7.99
CA LYS A 152 -8.16 8.10 7.86
C LYS A 152 -7.98 9.61 8.04
N CYS A 153 -8.88 10.45 7.53
CA CYS A 153 -8.83 11.90 7.76
C CYS A 153 -8.96 12.27 9.25
N VAL A 154 -9.81 11.56 9.99
CA VAL A 154 -9.93 11.71 11.46
C VAL A 154 -8.67 11.23 12.16
N ASP A 155 -8.17 10.04 11.80
CA ASP A 155 -6.96 9.45 12.39
C ASP A 155 -5.71 10.31 12.13
N ASN A 156 -5.67 11.03 11.01
CA ASN A 156 -4.62 12.00 10.67
C ASN A 156 -4.77 13.36 11.38
N GLY A 157 -5.84 13.57 12.15
CA GLY A 157 -6.13 14.82 12.85
C GLY A 157 -6.53 15.97 11.95
N TRP A 158 -7.07 15.68 10.74
CA TRP A 158 -7.46 16.71 9.79
C TRP A 158 -8.85 17.25 10.06
N VAL A 159 -9.75 16.35 10.44
CA VAL A 159 -11.11 16.67 10.84
C VAL A 159 -11.43 16.00 12.16
N THR A 160 -12.22 16.67 12.98
CA THR A 160 -12.79 16.12 14.19
C THR A 160 -14.25 15.77 13.95
N ARG A 161 -14.66 14.58 14.38
CA ARG A 161 -16.06 14.15 14.31
C ARG A 161 -16.84 14.76 15.48
N VAL A 162 -17.85 15.57 15.17
CA VAL A 162 -18.77 16.16 16.14
C VAL A 162 -20.15 15.53 15.97
N ALA A 163 -20.63 14.84 17.00
CA ALA A 163 -21.97 14.28 17.02
C ALA A 163 -22.89 15.20 17.83
N THR A 164 -23.93 15.72 17.19
CA THR A 164 -25.05 16.39 17.85
C THR A 164 -26.24 15.42 17.97
N SER A 165 -27.28 15.81 18.71
CA SER A 165 -28.50 15.02 18.88
C SER A 165 -29.23 14.72 17.56
N GLU A 166 -28.98 15.51 16.51
CA GLU A 166 -29.66 15.38 15.22
C GLU A 166 -28.75 14.89 14.09
N ARG A 167 -27.42 15.11 14.18
CA ARG A 167 -26.52 14.95 13.03
C ARG A 167 -25.08 14.67 13.46
N THR A 168 -24.35 13.95 12.60
CA THR A 168 -22.89 13.85 12.70
C THR A 168 -22.27 14.77 11.65
N GLU A 169 -21.37 15.63 12.10
CA GLU A 169 -20.59 16.54 11.28
C GLU A 169 -19.09 16.29 11.47
N TYR A 170 -18.31 16.66 10.46
CA TYR A 170 -16.85 16.65 10.48
C TYR A 170 -16.38 18.09 10.37
N VAL A 171 -15.60 18.54 11.35
CA VAL A 171 -15.11 19.91 11.48
C VAL A 171 -13.61 19.94 11.23
N LEU A 172 -13.13 20.83 10.37
CA LEU A 172 -11.71 21.00 10.08
C LEU A 172 -10.95 21.42 11.35
N THR A 173 -9.77 20.85 11.55
CA THR A 173 -8.95 21.15 12.74
C THR A 173 -8.12 22.41 12.49
N ASP A 174 -8.05 23.32 13.48
CA ASP A 174 -7.45 24.67 13.36
C ASP A 174 -6.04 24.71 12.73
N GLY A 175 -5.24 23.66 12.94
CA GLY A 175 -3.88 23.55 12.38
C GLY A 175 -3.81 23.39 10.86
N ILE A 176 -4.92 23.07 10.18
CA ILE A 176 -5.00 22.89 8.71
C ILE A 176 -5.77 24.02 8.04
N ALA A 177 -6.71 24.66 8.76
CA ALA A 177 -7.40 25.85 8.30
C ALA A 177 -6.41 26.99 7.98
N ILE A 178 -5.39 27.18 8.83
CA ILE A 178 -4.43 28.29 8.74
C ILE A 178 -3.49 28.17 7.53
N THR A 179 -3.06 26.96 7.15
CA THR A 179 -2.10 26.75 6.07
C THR A 179 -2.72 26.84 4.67
N HIS A 180 -3.98 26.43 4.49
CA HIS A 180 -4.60 26.39 3.16
C HIS A 180 -5.53 27.57 2.84
N LEU A 181 -6.13 28.23 3.85
CA LEU A 181 -6.88 29.47 3.61
C LEU A 181 -5.95 30.66 3.30
N ALA A 182 -4.73 30.66 3.84
CA ALA A 182 -3.71 31.66 3.55
C ALA A 182 -3.34 31.67 2.05
N ASP A 183 -3.16 30.49 1.42
CA ASP A 183 -2.81 30.39 0.00
C ASP A 183 -3.92 30.89 -0.94
N SER A 184 -5.20 30.72 -0.56
CA SER A 184 -6.34 31.27 -1.32
C SER A 184 -6.52 32.78 -1.19
N SER A 185 -5.88 33.42 -0.21
CA SER A 185 -5.94 34.89 -0.01
C SER A 185 -4.85 35.66 -0.74
N THR A 186 -3.79 34.98 -1.20
CA THR A 186 -2.64 35.59 -1.92
C THR A 186 -2.74 35.57 -3.45
N SER A 187 -3.80 34.99 -4.03
CA SER A 187 -4.01 34.98 -5.49
C SER A 187 -4.94 36.09 -6.02
N ALA A 188 -5.39 36.99 -5.14
CA ALA A 188 -6.15 38.17 -5.51
C ALA A 188 -5.41 39.44 -5.06
N ASN A 189 -4.36 39.82 -5.81
CA ASN A 189 -3.90 41.20 -5.99
C ASN A 189 -2.95 41.29 -7.19
#